data_AF-A0A258SND4-F1
#
_entry.id   AF-A0A258SND4-F1
#
_cell.length_a   1.000
_cell.length_b   1.000
_cell.length_c   1.000
_cell.angle_alpha   90.00
_cell.angle_beta   90.00
_cell.angle_gamma   90.00
#
_symmetry.space_group_name_H-M   'P 1'
#
loop_
_entity.id
_entity.type
_entity.pdbx_description
1 polymer ?
#
loop_
_entity_poly.entity_id
_entity_poly.type
_entity_poly.pdbx_seq_one_letter_code
_entity_poly.pdbx_strand_id
1 'polypeptide(L)'
;MTMLESPIEAAGTTTGFPEVAFGHSADGFAVARVADTAFAMLPSRDGRHYLASGWRIGRPMEQWVRADFYCQSGELANEAAFRAQVMENAEHQREKRALGRREIRSTASTPW
;
A
#
# COMPACT_ATOMS: atom_id res chain seq x y z
N MET A 1 31.27 -0.66 -34.91
CA MET A 1 29.91 -0.12 -34.71
C MET A 1 29.47 -0.57 -33.33
N THR A 2 29.57 0.34 -32.35
CA THR A 2 29.17 0.11 -30.96
C THR A 2 27.65 0.21 -30.89
N MET A 3 26.95 -0.91 -30.71
CA MET A 3 25.53 -0.92 -30.40
C MET A 3 25.39 -0.97 -28.87
N LEU A 4 24.75 0.07 -28.34
CA LEU A 4 24.21 0.15 -26.99
C LEU A 4 23.27 -1.04 -26.75
N GLU A 5 23.52 -1.82 -25.71
CA GLU A 5 22.46 -2.49 -24.97
C GLU A 5 22.58 -2.05 -23.52
N SER A 6 21.72 -1.11 -23.15
CA SER A 6 21.44 -0.78 -21.76
C SER A 6 20.73 -1.98 -21.13
N PRO A 7 21.23 -2.58 -20.02
CA PRO A 7 20.36 -3.36 -19.18
C PRO A 7 19.49 -2.38 -18.39
N ILE A 8 18.24 -2.20 -18.82
CA ILE A 8 17.17 -1.73 -17.94
C ILE A 8 16.94 -2.88 -16.96
N GLU A 9 17.73 -2.92 -15.89
CA GLU A 9 17.51 -3.80 -14.75
C GLU A 9 16.29 -3.28 -13.99
N ALA A 10 15.11 -3.43 -14.59
CA ALA A 10 13.87 -3.44 -13.85
C ALA A 10 13.84 -4.75 -13.07
N ALA A 11 14.52 -4.76 -11.93
CA ALA A 11 14.36 -5.76 -10.88
C ALA A 11 12.92 -5.66 -10.33
N GLY A 12 11.96 -6.07 -11.13
CA GLY A 12 10.66 -6.52 -10.67
C GLY A 12 10.83 -7.92 -10.15
N THR A 13 11.43 -8.08 -8.96
CA THR A 13 11.23 -9.29 -8.15
C THR A 13 9.76 -9.32 -7.75
N THR A 14 8.91 -9.72 -8.69
CA THR A 14 7.55 -10.18 -8.41
C THR A 14 7.69 -11.56 -7.78
N THR A 15 8.24 -11.60 -6.57
CA THR A 15 7.98 -12.68 -5.62
C THR A 15 6.45 -12.77 -5.54
N GLY A 16 5.87 -13.95 -5.80
CA GLY A 16 4.44 -14.17 -6.01
C GLY A 16 3.52 -13.83 -4.81
N PHE A 17 4.03 -13.10 -3.84
CA PHE A 17 3.38 -12.67 -2.60
C PHE A 17 3.40 -11.13 -2.56
N PRO A 18 2.36 -10.48 -2.01
CA PRO A 18 2.43 -9.06 -1.74
C PRO A 18 3.54 -8.82 -0.71
N GLU A 19 4.72 -8.38 -1.18
CA GLU A 19 5.81 -8.00 -0.30
C GLU A 19 5.34 -6.80 0.53
N VAL A 20 5.31 -7.00 1.85
CA VAL A 20 5.00 -5.94 2.79
C VAL A 20 6.28 -5.17 3.03
N ALA A 21 6.31 -3.92 2.59
CA ALA A 21 7.44 -3.03 2.82
C ALA A 21 7.03 -1.96 3.83
N PHE A 22 7.75 -1.89 4.95
CA PHE A 22 7.55 -0.87 5.98
C PHE A 22 8.55 0.28 5.79
N GLY A 23 8.15 1.48 6.16
CA GLY A 23 8.98 2.67 6.06
C GLY A 23 8.46 3.81 6.93
N HIS A 24 9.05 4.98 6.76
CA HIS A 24 8.60 6.22 7.39
C HIS A 24 8.32 7.26 6.30
N SER A 25 7.30 8.09 6.52
CA SER A 25 6.94 9.18 5.63
C SER A 25 7.83 10.41 5.81
N ALA A 26 7.67 11.40 4.93
CA ALA A 26 8.35 12.69 5.02
C ALA A 26 8.07 13.40 6.36
N ASP A 27 6.85 13.24 6.88
CA ASP A 27 6.41 13.83 8.13
C ASP A 27 6.79 12.98 9.36
N GLY A 28 7.51 11.86 9.17
CA GLY A 28 8.01 11.01 10.24
C GLY A 28 7.00 10.02 10.82
N PHE A 29 5.87 9.77 10.14
CA PHE A 29 4.91 8.76 10.57
C PHE A 29 5.18 7.39 9.95
N ALA A 30 4.82 6.32 10.66
CA ALA A 30 5.01 4.95 10.19
C ALA A 30 4.10 4.68 8.97
N VAL A 31 4.69 4.16 7.91
CA VAL A 31 3.99 3.79 6.67
C VAL A 31 4.33 2.38 6.25
N ALA A 32 3.44 1.78 5.48
CA ALA A 32 3.65 0.48 4.90
C ALA A 32 3.01 0.39 3.52
N ARG A 33 3.62 -0.39 2.64
CA ARG A 33 3.07 -0.75 1.33
C ARG A 33 2.80 -2.23 1.30
N VAL A 34 1.60 -2.60 0.87
CA VAL A 34 1.18 -3.98 0.61
C VAL A 34 0.70 -4.05 -0.83
N ALA A 35 1.54 -4.57 -1.73
CA ALA A 35 1.31 -4.56 -3.18
C ALA A 35 1.00 -3.15 -3.74
N ASP A 36 -0.27 -2.87 -4.06
CA ASP A 36 -0.75 -1.59 -4.58
C ASP A 36 -1.39 -0.69 -3.51
N THR A 37 -1.62 -1.23 -2.31
CA THR A 37 -2.21 -0.49 -1.20
C THR A 37 -1.12 0.14 -0.34
N ALA A 38 -1.26 1.42 -0.06
CA ALA A 38 -0.42 2.15 0.88
C ALA A 38 -1.18 2.34 2.20
N PHE A 39 -0.48 2.19 3.32
CA PHE A 39 -0.99 2.36 4.66
C PHE A 39 -0.11 3.35 5.41
N ALA A 40 -0.72 4.19 6.25
CA ALA A 40 -0.04 5.10 7.14
C ALA A 40 -0.71 5.07 8.51
N MET A 41 0.10 5.13 9.55
CA MET A 41 -0.37 5.44 10.89
C MET A 41 -0.30 6.96 11.07
N LEU A 42 -1.43 7.64 11.05
CA LEU A 42 -1.44 9.09 11.21
C LEU A 42 -1.87 9.48 12.64
N PRO A 43 -1.18 10.45 13.27
CA PRO A 43 -1.61 11.00 14.54
C PRO A 43 -2.85 11.90 14.34
N SER A 44 -3.80 11.77 15.24
CA SER A 44 -4.94 12.65 15.40
C SER A 44 -4.63 13.75 16.41
N ARG A 45 -5.44 14.82 16.40
CA ARG A 45 -5.25 16.00 17.24
C ARG A 45 -5.38 15.70 18.75
N ASP A 46 -6.06 14.61 19.08
CA ASP A 46 -6.31 14.16 20.47
C ASP A 46 -5.28 13.12 20.97
N GLY A 47 -4.15 12.94 20.29
CA GLY A 47 -3.14 11.93 20.64
C GLY A 47 -3.53 10.48 20.30
N ARG A 48 -4.69 10.29 19.67
CA ARG A 48 -5.11 9.01 19.07
C ARG A 48 -4.39 8.79 17.74
N HIS A 49 -4.18 7.54 17.36
CA HIS A 49 -3.67 7.21 16.02
C HIS A 49 -4.79 6.62 15.20
N TYR A 50 -4.74 6.76 13.88
CA TYR A 50 -5.68 6.10 12.98
C TYR A 50 -4.94 5.52 11.80
N LEU A 51 -5.49 4.43 11.25
CA LEU A 51 -4.98 3.88 10.01
C LEU A 51 -5.53 4.73 8.88
N ALA A 52 -4.65 5.24 8.03
CA ALA A 52 -5.02 5.82 6.77
C ALA A 52 -4.52 4.90 5.66
N SER A 53 -5.29 4.81 4.59
CA SER A 53 -4.96 4.01 3.41
C SER A 53 -5.09 4.84 2.15
N GLY A 54 -4.20 4.54 1.21
CA GLY A 54 -4.11 5.13 -0.11
C GLY A 54 -3.93 4.02 -1.15
N TRP A 55 -4.14 4.34 -2.42
CA TRP A 55 -4.07 3.39 -3.51
C TRP A 55 -3.07 3.86 -4.57
N ARG A 56 -2.17 2.96 -4.93
CA ARG A 56 -1.21 3.10 -6.05
C ARG A 56 -0.38 4.38 -5.98
N ILE A 57 0.22 4.66 -4.82
CA ILE A 57 1.17 5.77 -4.67
C ILE A 57 2.51 5.36 -5.31
N GLY A 58 2.86 6.00 -6.43
CA GLY A 58 4.07 5.71 -7.20
C GLY A 58 5.36 6.37 -6.66
N ARG A 59 5.24 7.22 -5.65
CA ARG A 59 6.37 7.90 -4.99
C ARG A 59 7.03 6.96 -3.96
N PRO A 60 8.31 7.14 -3.62
CA PRO A 60 8.94 6.40 -2.53
C PRO A 60 8.28 6.78 -1.19
N MET A 61 8.28 5.85 -0.23
CA MET A 61 7.58 5.98 1.06
C MET A 61 8.00 7.23 1.83
N GLU A 62 9.27 7.61 1.73
CA GLU A 62 9.86 8.80 2.35
C GLU A 62 9.28 10.12 1.84
N GLN A 63 8.62 10.12 0.68
CA GLN A 63 7.98 11.29 0.08
C GLN A 63 6.46 11.29 0.25
N TRP A 64 5.91 10.27 0.91
CA TRP A 64 4.47 10.20 1.16
C TRP A 64 4.08 11.26 2.18
N VAL A 65 2.98 11.94 1.90
CA VAL A 65 2.39 12.93 2.79
C VAL A 65 1.00 12.50 3.20
N ARG A 66 0.48 13.07 4.28
CA ARG A 66 -0.88 12.80 4.76
C ARG A 66 -1.96 12.93 3.68
N ALA A 67 -1.78 13.82 2.70
CA ALA A 67 -2.72 14.05 1.60
C ALA A 67 -2.81 12.89 0.59
N ASP A 68 -1.80 12.02 0.50
CA ASP A 68 -1.84 10.85 -0.39
C ASP A 68 -2.78 9.75 0.13
N PHE A 69 -3.17 9.81 1.40
CA PHE A 69 -4.07 8.86 2.04
C PHE A 69 -5.48 9.45 2.12
N TYR A 70 -6.40 8.89 1.35
CA TYR A 70 -7.77 9.39 1.23
C TYR A 70 -8.78 8.57 2.06
N CYS A 71 -8.42 7.37 2.51
CA CYS A 71 -9.33 6.50 3.26
C CYS A 71 -8.85 6.33 4.71
N GLN A 72 -9.60 6.85 5.66
CA GLN A 72 -9.36 6.65 7.09
C GLN A 72 -10.10 5.40 7.58
N SER A 73 -9.36 4.46 8.16
CA SER A 73 -9.85 3.18 8.67
C SER A 73 -9.56 3.05 10.17
N GLY A 74 -10.56 3.26 11.02
CA GLY A 74 -10.46 2.94 12.45
C GLY A 74 -9.37 3.65 13.27
N GLU A 75 -9.43 3.46 14.58
CA GLU A 75 -8.42 3.93 15.53
C GLU A 75 -7.36 2.85 15.76
N LEU A 76 -6.10 3.27 15.92
CA LEU A 76 -4.96 2.42 16.24
C LEU A 76 -4.43 2.78 17.63
N ALA A 77 -4.17 1.76 18.44
CA ALA A 77 -3.61 1.96 19.78
C ALA A 77 -2.12 2.35 19.74
N ASN A 78 -1.33 1.73 18.85
CA ASN A 78 0.12 1.92 18.75
C ASN A 78 0.67 1.33 17.45
N GLU A 79 1.98 1.53 17.20
CA GLU A 79 2.65 1.02 16.01
C GLU A 79 2.59 -0.52 15.90
N ALA A 80 2.54 -1.25 17.01
CA ALA A 80 2.39 -2.71 16.96
C ALA A 80 1.03 -3.13 16.39
N ALA A 81 -0.05 -2.43 16.76
CA ALA A 81 -1.37 -2.62 16.17
C ALA A 81 -1.38 -2.26 14.68
N PHE A 82 -0.67 -1.20 14.27
CA PHE A 82 -0.47 -0.86 12.86
C PHE A 82 0.18 -2.01 12.09
N ARG A 83 1.33 -2.51 12.57
CA ARG A 83 2.05 -3.61 11.93
C ARG A 83 1.20 -4.87 11.83
N ALA A 84 0.46 -5.21 12.89
CA ALA A 84 -0.46 -6.35 12.91
C ALA A 84 -1.55 -6.22 11.82
N GLN A 85 -2.17 -5.04 11.72
CA GLN A 85 -3.23 -4.80 10.73
C GLN A 85 -2.71 -4.79 9.28
N VAL A 86 -1.50 -4.28 9.05
CA VAL A 86 -0.82 -4.35 7.75
C VAL A 86 -0.54 -5.81 7.37
N MET A 87 -0.03 -6.62 8.31
CA MET A 87 0.23 -8.04 8.08
C MET A 87 -1.06 -8.84 7.84
N GLU A 88 -2.12 -8.57 8.60
CA GLU A 88 -3.45 -9.13 8.37
C GLU A 88 -3.99 -8.76 6.99
N ASN A 89 -3.80 -7.52 6.55
CA ASN A 89 -4.20 -7.11 5.20
C ASN A 89 -3.41 -7.85 4.12
N ALA A 90 -2.10 -8.00 4.30
CA ALA A 90 -1.26 -8.75 3.37
C ALA A 90 -1.71 -10.21 3.25
N GLU A 91 -2.09 -10.82 4.38
CA GLU A 91 -2.65 -12.16 4.42
C GLU A 91 -4.01 -12.22 3.69
N HIS A 92 -4.92 -11.31 4.01
CA HIS A 92 -6.22 -11.23 3.34
C HIS A 92 -6.10 -11.02 1.83
N GLN A 93 -5.12 -10.21 1.38
CA GLN A 93 -4.83 -10.03 -0.04
C GLN A 93 -4.26 -11.31 -0.67
N ARG A 94 -3.45 -12.08 0.06
CA ARG A 94 -2.96 -13.39 -0.36
C ARG A 94 -4.13 -14.37 -0.53
N GLU A 95 -5.00 -14.47 0.46
CA GLU A 95 -6.19 -15.34 0.41
C GLU A 95 -7.12 -14.95 -0.74
N LYS A 96 -7.37 -13.65 -0.92
CA LYS A 96 -8.15 -13.13 -2.06
C LYS A 96 -7.55 -13.46 -3.42
N ARG A 97 -6.22 -13.41 -3.56
CA ARG A 97 -5.54 -13.82 -4.80
C ARG A 97 -5.60 -15.33 -5.00
N ALA A 98 -5.46 -16.11 -3.92
CA ALA A 98 -5.58 -17.57 -3.96
C ALA A 98 -7.00 -18.03 -4.35
N LEU A 99 -8.02 -17.26 -4.01
CA LEU A 99 -9.40 -17.47 -4.47
C LEU A 99 -9.58 -17.29 -5.99
N GLY A 100 -8.55 -16.87 -6.74
CA GLY A 100 -8.55 -16.82 -8.20
C GLY A 100 -9.61 -15.85 -8.77
N ARG A 101 -9.98 -14.82 -8.00
CA ARG A 101 -11.06 -13.90 -8.36
C ARG A 101 -10.65 -13.10 -9.59
N ARG A 102 -11.24 -13.43 -10.74
CA ARG A 102 -10.99 -12.74 -12.00
C ARG A 102 -11.80 -11.45 -12.03
N GLU A 103 -11.13 -10.30 -11.96
CA GLU A 103 -11.76 -9.01 -12.17
C GLU A 103 -12.20 -8.93 -13.63
N ILE A 104 -13.51 -9.01 -13.87
CA ILE A 104 -14.09 -8.77 -15.19
C ILE A 104 -14.50 -7.31 -15.21
N ARG A 105 -13.80 -6.50 -16.02
CA ARG A 105 -14.24 -5.13 -16.30
C ARG A 105 -15.55 -5.20 -17.07
N SER A 106 -16.65 -4.84 -16.43
CA SER A 106 -17.91 -4.64 -17.13
C SER A 106 -17.87 -3.30 -17.84
N THR A 107 -17.86 -3.30 -19.18
CA THR A 107 -18.00 -2.08 -20.01
C THR A 107 -19.46 -1.66 -20.13
N ALA A 108 -20.40 -2.40 -19.54
CA ALA A 108 -21.81 -2.06 -19.57
C ALA A 108 -22.06 -0.83 -18.70
N SER A 109 -22.35 0.29 -19.35
CA SER A 109 -22.90 1.47 -18.70
C SER A 109 -24.29 1.11 -18.17
N THR A 110 -24.41 0.96 -16.87
CA THR A 110 -25.70 0.77 -16.22
C THR A 110 -26.31 2.14 -15.93
N PRO A 111 -27.46 2.50 -16.55
CA PRO A 111 -28.07 3.82 -16.41
C PRO A 111 -28.82 3.92 -15.08
N TRP A 112 -28.15 4.39 -14.05
CA TRP A 112 -28.76 4.89 -12.82
C TRP A 112 -27.97 6.08 -12.28
#